data_AF-A0A1E3GPM4-F1
#
_entry.id   AF-A0A1E3GPM4-F1
#
_cell.length_a   1.000
_cell.length_b   1.000
_cell.length_c   1.000
_cell.angle_alpha   90.00
_cell.angle_beta   90.00
_cell.angle_gamma   90.00
#
_symmetry.space_group_name_H-M   'P 1'
#
loop_
_entity.id
_entity.type
_entity.pdbx_description
1 polymer ?
#
loop_
_entity_poly.entity_id
_entity_poly.type
_entity_poly.pdbx_seq_one_letter_code
_entity_poly.pdbx_strand_id
1 'polypeptide(L)'
;MVLSPWHTNQLAVIEALAKSIPHDAILVVKENPAMLGLRPKDFYETICSFPRVVLINPYSSGLNWIKKTDMTVVITGTAAWEALRLKKPVIVIGDSPFLHVGEGVIIEPCLSNLNIAIQNAFKIKPASDEAIIKLLWRH
;
A
#
# COMPACT_ATOMS: atom_id res chain seq x y z
N MET A 1 11.88 -7.08 5.07
CA MET A 1 11.60 -8.30 4.28
C MET A 1 10.09 -8.50 4.24
N VAL A 2 9.49 -8.68 3.06
CA VAL A 2 8.05 -8.97 2.95
C VAL A 2 7.85 -10.45 3.28
N LEU A 3 7.09 -10.75 4.32
CA LEU A 3 6.69 -12.10 4.69
C LEU A 3 5.27 -12.33 4.17
N SER A 4 5.13 -12.57 2.86
CA SER A 4 3.88 -13.02 2.24
C SER A 4 4.21 -14.13 1.25
N PRO A 5 3.70 -15.37 1.43
CA PRO A 5 3.99 -16.50 0.55
C PRO A 5 3.56 -16.25 -0.92
N TRP A 6 2.60 -15.35 -1.13
CA TRP A 6 1.90 -15.17 -2.42
C TRP A 6 2.28 -13.88 -3.17
N HIS A 7 3.03 -12.96 -2.54
CA HIS A 7 3.40 -11.66 -3.15
C HIS A 7 4.89 -11.31 -2.98
N THR A 8 5.75 -12.31 -3.14
CA THR A 8 7.22 -12.13 -3.15
C THR A 8 7.69 -11.26 -4.32
N ASN A 9 6.93 -11.20 -5.42
CA ASN A 9 7.20 -10.33 -6.56
C ASN A 9 6.52 -8.96 -6.42
N GLN A 10 7.23 -7.99 -5.85
CA GLN A 10 6.73 -6.63 -5.68
C GLN A 10 6.53 -5.88 -7.02
N LEU A 11 7.28 -6.24 -8.06
CA LEU A 11 7.09 -5.64 -9.38
C LEU A 11 5.74 -6.02 -9.97
N ALA A 12 5.32 -7.28 -9.81
CA ALA A 12 4.00 -7.73 -10.27
C ALA A 12 2.86 -6.97 -9.56
N VAL A 13 3.02 -6.67 -8.26
CA VAL A 13 2.04 -5.88 -7.51
C VAL A 13 1.99 -4.43 -8.03
N ILE A 14 3.16 -3.81 -8.23
CA ILE A 14 3.26 -2.43 -8.76
C ILE A 14 2.64 -2.36 -10.16
N GLU A 15 2.95 -3.32 -11.03
CA GLU A 15 2.40 -3.40 -12.38
C GLU A 15 0.88 -3.55 -12.36
N ALA A 16 0.35 -4.46 -11.53
CA ALA A 16 -1.09 -4.67 -11.41
C ALA A 16 -1.81 -3.42 -10.88
N LEU A 17 -1.22 -2.71 -9.92
CA LEU A 17 -1.74 -1.43 -9.43
C LEU A 17 -1.71 -0.35 -10.52
N ALA A 18 -0.60 -0.20 -11.24
CA ALA A 18 -0.47 0.79 -12.32
C ALA A 18 -1.52 0.59 -13.44
N LYS A 19 -1.93 -0.66 -13.68
CA LYS A 19 -3.02 -1.02 -14.60
C LYS A 19 -4.42 -0.83 -14.02
N SER A 20 -4.55 -0.82 -12.69
CA SER A 20 -5.84 -0.81 -11.98
C SER A 20 -6.26 0.56 -11.45
N ILE A 21 -5.33 1.52 -11.31
CA ILE A 21 -5.65 2.88 -10.85
C ILE A 21 -6.53 3.65 -11.86
N PRO A 22 -7.35 4.60 -11.37
CA PRO A 22 -8.11 5.54 -12.22
C PRO A 22 -7.26 6.29 -13.24
N HIS A 23 -7.89 6.83 -14.30
CA HIS A 23 -7.15 7.46 -15.39
C HIS A 23 -6.34 8.69 -14.94
N ASP A 24 -6.91 9.45 -14.01
CA ASP A 24 -6.43 10.70 -13.42
C ASP A 24 -5.54 10.50 -12.18
N ALA A 25 -5.26 9.25 -11.79
CA ALA A 25 -4.43 8.93 -10.64
C ALA A 25 -2.97 8.64 -11.01
N ILE A 26 -2.07 8.84 -10.03
CA ILE A 26 -0.65 8.48 -10.10
C ILE A 26 -0.33 7.51 -8.96
N LEU A 27 0.37 6.42 -9.27
CA LEU A 27 0.88 5.48 -8.27
C LEU A 27 2.23 5.96 -7.74
N VAL A 28 2.27 6.35 -6.47
CA VAL A 28 3.51 6.72 -5.78
C VAL A 28 4.09 5.49 -5.08
N VAL A 29 5.28 5.06 -5.48
CA VAL A 29 5.97 3.90 -4.90
C VAL A 29 7.06 4.37 -3.94
N LYS A 30 6.97 3.91 -2.69
CA LYS A 30 7.99 4.17 -1.66
C LYS A 30 8.76 2.91 -1.32
N GLU A 31 10.07 2.93 -1.56
CA GLU A 31 10.98 1.86 -1.12
C GLU A 31 11.33 2.00 0.36
N ASN A 32 11.55 0.87 1.03
CA ASN A 32 12.07 0.84 2.39
C ASN A 32 13.59 1.08 2.36
N PRO A 33 14.14 2.07 3.11
CA PRO A 33 15.58 2.31 3.17
C PRO A 33 16.42 1.06 3.47
N ALA A 34 15.91 0.10 4.26
CA ALA A 34 16.59 -1.15 4.58
C ALA A 34 16.77 -2.10 3.37
N MET A 35 16.08 -1.86 2.25
CA MET A 35 16.19 -2.64 1.03
C MET A 35 17.13 -2.01 -0.01
N LEU A 36 17.61 -0.78 0.24
CA LEU A 36 18.53 -0.11 -0.68
C LEU A 36 19.83 -0.92 -0.78
N GLY A 37 20.28 -1.17 -2.01
CA GLY A 37 21.45 -1.99 -2.30
C GLY A 37 21.20 -3.51 -2.25
N LEU A 38 20.03 -3.96 -1.79
CA LEU A 38 19.64 -5.38 -1.78
C LEU A 38 18.75 -5.78 -2.97
N ARG A 39 18.29 -4.80 -3.75
CA ARG A 39 17.47 -5.04 -4.95
C ARG A 39 18.35 -5.28 -6.18
N PRO A 40 17.89 -6.10 -7.13
CA PRO A 40 18.47 -6.16 -8.47
C PRO A 40 18.53 -4.78 -9.11
N LYS A 41 19.54 -4.55 -9.96
CA LYS A 41 19.80 -3.25 -10.59
C LYS A 41 18.62 -2.74 -11.43
N ASP A 42 17.96 -3.64 -12.14
CA ASP A 42 16.83 -3.40 -13.03
C ASP A 42 15.49 -3.20 -12.29
N PHE A 43 15.43 -3.45 -10.98
CA PHE A 43 14.21 -3.32 -10.19
C PHE A 43 13.64 -1.89 -10.25
N TYR A 44 14.49 -0.88 -10.00
CA TYR A 44 14.05 0.51 -10.00
C TYR A 44 13.82 1.05 -11.41
N GLU A 45 14.63 0.61 -12.38
CA GLU A 45 14.45 0.94 -13.80
C GLU A 45 13.08 0.45 -14.30
N THR A 46 12.70 -0.78 -13.91
CA THR A 46 11.40 -1.36 -14.23
C THR A 46 10.26 -0.54 -13.64
N ILE A 47 10.35 -0.12 -12.37
CA ILE A 47 9.32 0.72 -11.74
C ILE A 47 9.14 2.04 -12.50
N CYS A 48 10.24 2.71 -12.83
CA CYS A 48 10.22 3.97 -13.56
C CYS A 48 9.73 3.83 -15.01
N SER A 49 9.77 2.63 -15.59
CA SER A 49 9.25 2.36 -16.93
C SER A 49 7.72 2.32 -16.99
N PHE A 50 7.05 2.10 -15.84
CA PHE A 50 5.60 2.01 -15.82
C PHE A 50 4.93 3.40 -15.94
N PRO A 51 3.93 3.54 -16.82
CA PRO A 51 3.23 4.81 -16.98
C PRO A 51 2.47 5.18 -15.70
N ARG A 52 2.51 6.46 -15.32
CA ARG A 52 1.84 7.00 -14.12
C ARG A 52 2.31 6.34 -12.81
N VAL A 53 3.55 5.86 -12.79
CA VAL A 53 4.23 5.39 -11.58
C VAL A 53 5.38 6.32 -11.26
N VAL A 54 5.48 6.74 -10.01
CA VAL A 54 6.56 7.60 -9.52
C VAL A 54 7.25 6.92 -8.36
N LEU A 55 8.52 6.56 -8.54
CA LEU A 55 9.39 6.12 -7.46
C LEU A 55 9.92 7.33 -6.70
N ILE A 56 9.56 7.45 -5.42
CA ILE A 56 9.97 8.60 -4.60
C ILE A 56 11.27 8.32 -3.84
N ASN A 57 11.95 9.41 -3.43
CA ASN A 57 13.17 9.32 -2.64
C ASN A 57 12.94 8.41 -1.40
N PRO A 58 13.73 7.33 -1.22
CA PRO A 58 13.55 6.39 -0.12
C PRO A 58 13.70 7.05 1.26
N TYR A 59 14.51 8.10 1.37
CA TYR A 59 14.73 8.85 2.62
C TYR A 59 13.65 9.90 2.91
N SER A 60 12.71 10.15 1.99
CA SER A 60 11.59 11.04 2.28
C SER A 60 10.69 10.47 3.38
N SER A 61 10.02 11.33 4.16
CA SER A 61 9.07 10.88 5.18
C SER A 61 7.84 10.23 4.53
N GLY A 62 7.57 8.95 4.86
CA GLY A 62 6.39 8.22 4.39
C GLY A 62 5.09 8.93 4.80
N LEU A 63 5.01 9.38 6.06
CA LEU A 63 3.88 10.14 6.59
C LEU A 63 3.55 11.39 5.77
N ASN A 64 4.57 12.14 5.30
CA ASN A 64 4.34 13.33 4.48
C ASN A 64 3.74 13.01 3.10
N TRP A 65 4.01 11.82 2.57
CA TRP A 65 3.38 11.34 1.34
C TRP A 65 1.96 10.86 1.61
N ILE A 66 1.74 10.06 2.65
CA ILE A 66 0.42 9.54 3.01
C ILE A 66 -0.59 10.68 3.24
N LYS A 67 -0.17 11.80 3.83
CA LYS A 67 -1.04 12.99 3.99
C LYS A 67 -1.57 13.53 2.65
N LYS A 68 -0.80 13.36 1.57
CA LYS A 68 -1.10 13.87 0.23
C LYS A 68 -1.76 12.83 -0.68
N THR A 69 -1.86 11.57 -0.25
CA THR A 69 -2.54 10.52 -1.02
C THR A 69 -4.00 10.40 -0.62
N ASP A 70 -4.82 9.91 -1.55
CA ASP A 70 -6.22 9.58 -1.26
C ASP A 70 -6.36 8.21 -0.59
N MET A 71 -5.37 7.33 -0.79
CA MET A 71 -5.36 5.95 -0.33
C MET A 71 -3.92 5.44 -0.17
N THR A 72 -3.75 4.43 0.66
CA THR A 72 -2.47 3.71 0.81
C THR A 72 -2.67 2.23 0.52
N VAL A 73 -1.77 1.64 -0.29
CA VAL A 73 -1.76 0.20 -0.55
C VAL A 73 -0.53 -0.41 0.11
N VAL A 74 -0.70 -1.51 0.83
CA VAL A 74 0.41 -2.25 1.45
C VAL A 74 0.32 -3.74 1.16
N ILE A 75 1.48 -4.39 1.09
CA ILE A 75 1.55 -5.85 1.17
C ILE A 75 1.50 -6.26 2.63
N THR A 76 2.54 -5.93 3.40
CA THR A 76 2.62 -6.19 4.86
C THR A 76 3.17 -5.00 5.66
N GLY A 77 3.35 -3.84 5.01
CA GLY A 77 4.09 -2.71 5.55
C GLY A 77 3.34 -1.93 6.64
N THR A 78 4.09 -1.35 7.57
CA THR A 78 3.57 -0.52 8.66
C THR A 78 2.96 0.81 8.21
N ALA A 79 3.15 1.22 6.95
CA ALA A 79 2.53 2.41 6.37
C ALA A 79 0.99 2.39 6.46
N ALA A 80 0.38 1.20 6.53
CA ALA A 80 -1.05 1.05 6.80
C ALA A 80 -1.45 1.66 8.14
N TRP A 81 -0.63 1.56 9.18
CA TRP A 81 -0.90 2.15 10.48
C TRP A 81 -1.00 3.68 10.41
N GLU A 82 -0.03 4.30 9.74
CA GLU A 82 0.00 5.76 9.56
C GLU A 82 -1.19 6.24 8.74
N ALA A 83 -1.56 5.49 7.69
CA ALA A 83 -2.71 5.79 6.84
C ALA A 83 -4.03 5.69 7.60
N LEU A 84 -4.24 4.62 8.38
CA LEU A 84 -5.43 4.45 9.20
C LEU A 84 -5.59 5.58 10.21
N ARG A 85 -4.51 5.98 10.90
CA ARG A 85 -4.52 7.13 11.82
C ARG A 85 -4.84 8.45 11.13
N LEU A 86 -4.48 8.59 9.86
CA LEU A 86 -4.81 9.76 9.04
C LEU A 86 -6.20 9.65 8.38
N LYS A 87 -7.01 8.64 8.76
CA LYS A 87 -8.35 8.38 8.20
C LYS A 87 -8.31 8.16 6.68
N LYS A 88 -7.18 7.70 6.16
CA LYS A 88 -7.02 7.33 4.76
C LYS A 88 -7.38 5.86 4.58
N PRO A 89 -8.16 5.50 3.54
CA PRO A 89 -8.44 4.11 3.23
C PRO A 89 -7.15 3.34 2.93
N VAL A 90 -7.12 2.09 3.37
CA VAL A 90 -5.99 1.18 3.17
C VAL A 90 -6.43 -0.06 2.41
N ILE A 91 -5.66 -0.44 1.38
CA ILE A 91 -5.78 -1.75 0.75
C ILE A 91 -4.62 -2.62 1.23
N VAL A 92 -4.94 -3.80 1.77
CA VAL A 92 -3.98 -4.80 2.21
C VAL A 92 -4.02 -5.97 1.24
N ILE A 93 -2.88 -6.23 0.59
CA ILE A 93 -2.75 -7.30 -0.42
C ILE A 93 -2.17 -8.58 0.19
N GLY A 94 -1.32 -8.47 1.21
CA GLY A 94 -0.64 -9.62 1.83
C GLY A 94 -1.17 -9.97 3.22
N ASP A 95 -0.52 -10.95 3.86
CA ASP A 95 -0.81 -11.31 5.24
C ASP A 95 -0.22 -10.26 6.20
N SER A 96 -1.08 -9.56 6.93
CA SER A 96 -0.68 -8.39 7.72
C SER A 96 -1.50 -8.28 9.01
N PRO A 97 -0.94 -7.72 10.11
CA PRO A 97 -1.71 -7.48 11.33
C PRO A 97 -2.97 -6.63 11.10
N PHE A 98 -2.99 -5.81 10.05
CA PHE A 98 -4.10 -4.91 9.70
C PHE A 98 -5.34 -5.63 9.14
N LEU A 99 -5.27 -6.93 8.84
CA LEU A 99 -6.42 -7.71 8.35
C LEU A 99 -7.62 -7.70 9.32
N HIS A 100 -7.39 -7.42 10.61
CA HIS A 100 -8.43 -7.49 11.64
C HIS A 100 -8.99 -6.13 12.08
N VAL A 101 -8.60 -5.03 11.43
CA VAL A 101 -9.10 -3.68 11.81
C VAL A 101 -10.61 -3.56 11.54
N GLY A 102 -11.09 -4.18 10.45
CA GLY A 102 -12.50 -4.19 10.05
C GLY A 102 -13.02 -2.85 9.47
N GLU A 103 -12.45 -1.73 9.87
CA GLU A 103 -12.82 -0.39 9.38
C GLU A 103 -11.64 0.30 8.65
N GLY A 104 -11.93 1.08 7.62
CA GLY A 104 -10.90 1.79 6.85
C GLY A 104 -9.92 0.88 6.08
N VAL A 105 -10.14 -0.44 6.07
CA VAL A 105 -9.30 -1.44 5.41
C VAL A 105 -10.11 -2.26 4.42
N ILE A 106 -9.55 -2.45 3.22
CA ILE A 106 -9.97 -3.47 2.27
C ILE A 106 -8.88 -4.53 2.17
N ILE A 107 -9.29 -5.79 2.23
CA ILE A 107 -8.41 -6.94 2.09
C ILE A 107 -8.62 -7.49 0.68
N GLU A 108 -7.60 -7.42 -0.17
CA GLU A 108 -7.68 -7.92 -1.54
C GLU A 108 -6.36 -8.59 -1.95
N PRO A 109 -6.23 -9.92 -1.75
CA PRO A 109 -5.03 -10.64 -2.16
C PRO A 109 -4.97 -10.92 -3.67
N CYS A 110 -6.09 -10.86 -4.38
CA CYS A 110 -6.16 -11.14 -5.82
C CYS A 110 -5.85 -9.88 -6.63
N LEU A 111 -4.70 -9.88 -7.33
CA LEU A 111 -4.27 -8.73 -8.13
C LEU A 111 -5.27 -8.36 -9.24
N SER A 112 -6.02 -9.33 -9.76
CA SER A 112 -7.05 -9.11 -10.78
C SER A 112 -8.25 -8.30 -10.30
N ASN A 113 -8.46 -8.21 -8.98
CA ASN A 113 -9.58 -7.48 -8.38
C ASN A 113 -9.17 -6.08 -7.86
N LEU A 114 -7.92 -5.65 -8.09
CA LEU A 114 -7.42 -4.39 -7.54
C LEU A 114 -8.22 -3.17 -8.03
N ASN A 115 -8.75 -3.19 -9.26
CA ASN A 115 -9.63 -2.14 -9.76
C ASN A 115 -10.89 -2.01 -8.89
N ILE A 116 -11.54 -3.12 -8.55
CA ILE A 116 -12.74 -3.17 -7.71
C ILE A 116 -12.38 -2.76 -6.28
N ALA A 117 -11.26 -3.26 -5.75
CA ALA A 117 -10.78 -2.90 -4.43
C ALA A 117 -10.51 -1.39 -4.31
N ILE A 118 -9.87 -0.78 -5.30
CA ILE A 118 -9.64 0.67 -5.35
C ILE A 118 -10.97 1.43 -5.36
N GLN A 119 -11.91 1.04 -6.22
CA GLN A 119 -13.24 1.69 -6.25
C GLN A 119 -14.00 1.57 -4.94
N ASN A 120 -13.93 0.41 -4.28
CA ASN A 120 -14.55 0.19 -2.99
C ASN A 120 -13.86 1.01 -1.90
N ALA A 121 -12.53 1.12 -1.93
CA ALA A 121 -11.75 1.84 -0.92
C ALA A 121 -12.03 3.35 -0.94
N PHE A 122 -12.47 3.92 -2.07
CA PHE A 122 -12.99 5.30 -2.09
C PHE A 122 -14.34 5.48 -1.39
N LYS A 123 -15.08 4.40 -1.15
CA LYS A 123 -16.44 4.42 -0.57
C LYS A 123 -16.48 3.96 0.89
N ILE A 124 -15.40 3.37 1.41
CA ILE A 124 -15.40 2.85 2.78
C ILE A 124 -15.43 3.97 3.81
N LYS A 125 -16.06 3.68 4.94
CA LYS A 125 -15.95 4.53 6.12
C LYS A 125 -14.51 4.50 6.63
N PRO A 126 -13.90 5.66 6.96
CA PRO A 126 -12.61 5.70 7.61
C PRO A 126 -12.61 4.93 8.93
N ALA A 127 -11.44 4.42 9.32
CA ALA A 127 -11.28 3.74 10.60
C ALA A 127 -11.64 4.66 11.77
N SER A 128 -12.47 4.17 12.70
CA SER A 128 -12.70 4.82 13.98
C SER A 128 -11.48 4.72 14.89
N ASP A 129 -11.40 5.63 15.86
CA ASP A 129 -10.32 5.63 16.85
C ASP A 129 -10.41 4.33 17.69
N GLU A 130 -11.61 3.81 17.96
CA GLU A 130 -11.81 2.53 18.64
C GLU A 130 -11.26 1.34 17.84
N ALA A 131 -11.48 1.31 16.52
CA ALA A 131 -10.96 0.26 15.65
C ALA A 131 -9.42 0.29 15.61
N ILE A 132 -8.84 1.49 15.58
CA ILE A 132 -7.38 1.69 15.61
C ILE A 132 -6.81 1.26 16.96
N ILE A 133 -7.43 1.67 18.07
CA ILE A 133 -6.99 1.32 19.43
C ILE A 133 -6.99 -0.20 19.63
N LYS A 134 -8.04 -0.90 19.18
CA LYS A 134 -8.12 -2.38 19.27
C LYS A 134 -6.91 -3.10 18.64
N LEU A 135 -6.25 -2.48 17.64
CA LEU A 135 -5.05 -3.05 17.04
C LEU A 135 -3.85 -3.03 18.00
N LEU A 136 -3.76 -2.05 18.90
CA LEU A 136 -2.66 -1.92 19.87
C LEU A 136 -2.76 -2.92 21.03
N TRP A 137 -3.97 -3.36 21.39
CA TRP A 137 -4.21 -4.25 22.53
C TRP A 137 -4.10 -5.75 22.19
N ARG A 138 -3.77 -6.12 20.95
CA ARG A 138 -3.62 -7.52 20.51
C ARG A 138 -2.17 -8.03 20.50
N HIS A 139 -1.26 -7.31 21.16
CA HIS A 139 0.14 -7.72 21.37
C HIS A 139 0.41 -8.08 22.82
#